data_AF-A0A7S0MQR2-F1
#
_entry.id   AF-A0A7S0MQR2-F1
#
_cell.length_a   1.000
_cell.length_b   1.000
_cell.length_c   1.000
_cell.angle_alpha   90.00
_cell.angle_beta   90.00
_cell.angle_gamma   90.00
#
_symmetry.space_group_name_H-M   'P 1'
#
loop_
_entity.id
_entity.type
_entity.pdbx_description
1 polymer ?
#
loop_
_entity_poly.entity_id
_entity_poly.type
_entity_poly.pdbx_seq_one_letter_code
_entity_poly.pdbx_strand_id
1 'polypeptide(L)'
;QFWRGYGLILEGSYSEALRDLEGLRGSREVELALPIAMSYAHKQCKIVDEDAVVELDELIKTEERNAPERTLVQASILYWHLGGWANLDKAQEMVEKVLTIQPNYPQAQCLKGWLELALEEVDEDAS
;
A
#
# COMPACT_ATOMS: atom_id res chain seq x y z
N GLN A 1 4.75 -14.89 4.84
CA GLN A 1 3.73 -14.52 5.85
C GLN A 1 2.98 -13.26 5.41
N PHE A 2 3.66 -12.17 5.04
CA PHE A 2 3.00 -10.94 4.55
C PHE A 2 1.97 -11.19 3.44
N TRP A 3 2.36 -11.86 2.35
CA TRP A 3 1.46 -12.17 1.23
C TRP A 3 0.28 -13.08 1.61
N ARG A 4 0.42 -13.90 2.67
CA ARG A 4 -0.73 -14.66 3.22
C ARG A 4 -1.72 -13.69 3.86
N GLY A 5 -1.24 -12.77 4.70
CA GLY A 5 -2.05 -11.72 5.30
C GLY A 5 -2.77 -10.87 4.23
N TYR A 6 -2.05 -10.50 3.17
CA TYR A 6 -2.66 -9.81 2.02
C TYR A 6 -3.72 -10.67 1.31
N GLY A 7 -3.49 -11.97 1.11
CA GLY A 7 -4.49 -12.89 0.56
C GLY A 7 -5.77 -12.93 1.41
N LEU A 8 -5.65 -12.93 2.74
CA LEU A 8 -6.79 -12.85 3.65
C LEU A 8 -7.56 -11.52 3.52
N ILE A 9 -6.87 -10.40 3.25
CA ILE A 9 -7.52 -9.11 2.95
C ILE A 9 -8.38 -9.25 1.68
N LEU A 10 -7.85 -9.85 0.62
CA LEU A 10 -8.59 -10.06 -0.64
C LEU A 10 -9.80 -10.99 -0.48
N GLU A 11 -9.72 -11.95 0.43
CA GLU A 11 -10.83 -12.84 0.76
C GLU A 11 -11.90 -12.18 1.67
N GLY A 12 -11.66 -10.94 2.13
CA GLY A 12 -12.53 -10.24 3.08
C GLY A 12 -12.38 -10.70 4.54
N SER A 13 -11.36 -11.51 4.84
CA SER A 13 -11.06 -12.06 6.17
C SER A 13 -10.21 -11.09 7.00
N TYR A 14 -10.65 -9.83 7.13
CA TYR A 14 -9.85 -8.72 7.65
C TYR A 14 -9.32 -8.94 9.08
N SER A 15 -10.13 -9.48 10.00
CA SER A 15 -9.68 -9.73 11.37
C SER A 15 -8.63 -10.82 11.48
N GLU A 16 -8.68 -11.83 10.60
CA GLU A 16 -7.62 -12.86 10.52
C GLU A 16 -6.36 -12.25 9.90
N ALA A 17 -6.50 -11.48 8.82
CA ALA A 17 -5.41 -10.76 8.18
C ALA A 17 -4.65 -9.88 9.19
N LEU A 18 -5.37 -9.11 10.01
CA LEU A 18 -4.77 -8.25 11.03
C LEU A 18 -3.95 -9.04 12.05
N ARG A 19 -4.45 -10.19 12.53
CA ARG A 19 -3.72 -11.06 13.46
C ARG A 19 -2.43 -11.60 12.84
N ASP A 20 -2.49 -12.00 11.58
CA ASP A 20 -1.35 -12.50 10.81
C ASP A 20 -0.29 -11.41 10.59
N LEU A 21 -0.74 -10.22 10.21
CA LEU A 21 0.11 -9.06 9.93
C LEU A 21 0.76 -8.51 11.20
N GLU A 22 0.06 -8.52 12.33
CA GLU A 22 0.59 -8.10 13.63
C GLU A 22 1.87 -8.87 14.02
N GLY A 23 1.95 -10.16 13.65
CA GLY A 23 3.14 -10.99 13.85
C GLY A 23 4.39 -10.57 13.05
N LEU A 24 4.25 -9.62 12.12
CA LEU A 24 5.32 -9.14 11.25
C LEU A 24 5.84 -7.75 11.64
N ARG A 25 5.32 -7.15 12.72
CA ARG A 25 5.82 -5.85 13.21
C ARG A 25 7.33 -5.90 13.46
N GLY A 26 8.02 -4.84 13.05
CA GLY A 26 9.49 -4.74 13.12
C GLY A 26 10.25 -5.43 11.99
N SER A 27 9.55 -6.05 11.01
CA SER A 27 10.20 -6.58 9.82
C SER A 27 10.60 -5.46 8.86
N ARG A 28 11.91 -5.27 8.68
CA ARG A 28 12.48 -4.27 7.74
C ARG A 28 12.11 -4.50 6.28
N GLU A 29 11.72 -5.73 5.91
CA GLU A 29 11.36 -6.05 4.52
C GLU A 29 10.01 -5.46 4.11
N VAL A 30 9.12 -5.22 5.08
CA VAL A 30 7.75 -4.75 4.85
C VAL A 30 7.42 -3.55 5.74
N GLU A 31 8.43 -2.77 6.13
CA GLU A 31 8.32 -1.71 7.13
C GLU A 31 7.25 -0.66 6.80
N LEU A 32 7.10 -0.31 5.52
CA LEU A 32 6.04 0.58 5.05
C LEU A 32 4.79 -0.17 4.55
N ALA A 33 4.97 -1.29 3.85
CA ALA A 33 3.86 -2.08 3.29
C ALA A 33 2.96 -2.70 4.38
N LEU A 34 3.53 -3.07 5.52
CA LEU A 34 2.81 -3.66 6.65
C LEU A 34 1.77 -2.72 7.25
N PRO A 35 2.12 -1.51 7.74
CA PRO A 35 1.13 -0.61 8.31
C PRO A 35 0.09 -0.15 7.26
N ILE A 36 0.45 -0.06 5.98
CA ILE A 36 -0.51 0.20 4.89
C ILE A 36 -1.56 -0.92 4.80
N ALA A 37 -1.10 -2.18 4.72
CA ALA A 37 -2.01 -3.34 4.64
C ALA A 37 -2.92 -3.43 5.87
N MET A 38 -2.39 -3.14 7.06
CA MET A 38 -3.15 -3.15 8.30
C MET A 38 -4.17 -2.00 8.36
N SER A 39 -3.78 -0.77 7.99
CA SER A 39 -4.70 0.38 7.94
C SER A 39 -5.85 0.11 6.98
N TYR A 40 -5.54 -0.43 5.79
CA TYR A 40 -6.55 -0.86 4.83
C TYR A 40 -7.48 -1.91 5.44
N ALA A 41 -6.95 -2.99 6.02
CA ALA A 41 -7.76 -4.05 6.59
C ALA A 41 -8.67 -3.56 7.74
N HIS A 42 -8.17 -2.67 8.61
CA HIS A 42 -8.96 -2.05 9.68
C HIS A 42 -10.15 -1.26 9.12
N LYS A 43 -9.93 -0.46 8.06
CA LYS A 43 -10.98 0.34 7.41
C LYS A 43 -12.08 -0.51 6.77
N GLN A 44 -11.80 -1.78 6.45
CA GLN A 44 -12.78 -2.71 5.89
C GLN A 44 -13.53 -3.55 6.94
N CYS A 45 -13.11 -3.51 8.21
CA CYS A 45 -13.80 -4.23 9.28
C CYS A 45 -15.22 -3.68 9.50
N LYS A 46 -16.15 -4.57 9.91
CA LYS A 46 -17.53 -4.18 10.25
C LYS A 46 -17.59 -3.14 11.36
N ILE A 47 -16.67 -3.24 12.33
CA ILE A 47 -16.45 -2.26 13.37
C ILE A 47 -15.02 -1.79 13.19
N VAL A 48 -14.85 -0.55 12.76
CA VAL A 48 -13.56 0.08 12.55
C VAL A 48 -13.02 0.56 13.89
N ASP A 49 -11.76 0.24 14.16
CA ASP A 49 -11.00 0.80 15.27
C ASP A 49 -10.31 2.07 14.77
N GLU A 50 -10.96 3.22 14.97
CA GLU A 50 -10.51 4.51 14.45
C GLU A 50 -9.16 4.93 15.06
N ASP A 51 -8.93 4.61 16.34
CA ASP A 51 -7.67 4.94 17.02
C ASP A 51 -6.51 4.15 16.38
N ALA A 52 -6.70 2.84 16.14
CA ALA A 52 -5.71 2.02 15.44
C ALA A 52 -5.44 2.51 14.01
N VAL A 53 -6.48 2.96 13.30
CA VAL A 53 -6.33 3.54 11.96
C VAL A 53 -5.51 4.82 11.99
N VAL A 54 -5.78 5.73 12.93
CA VAL A 54 -5.05 6.99 13.08
C VAL A 54 -3.57 6.72 13.39
N GLU A 55 -3.29 5.82 14.34
CA GLU A 55 -1.92 5.44 14.70
C GLU A 55 -1.15 4.85 13.50
N LEU A 56 -1.80 3.98 12.73
CA LEU A 56 -1.20 3.39 11.52
C LEU A 56 -0.96 4.45 10.44
N ASP A 57 -1.92 5.36 10.21
CA ASP A 57 -1.78 6.41 9.20
C ASP A 57 -0.68 7.43 9.57
N GLU A 58 -0.48 7.71 10.86
CA GLU A 58 0.67 8.52 11.34
C GLU A 58 2.00 7.80 11.17
N LEU A 59 2.04 6.49 11.44
CA LEU A 59 3.22 5.67 11.20
C LEU A 59 3.59 5.64 9.72
N ILE A 60 2.62 5.42 8.82
CA ILE A 60 2.83 5.43 7.36
C ILE A 60 3.47 6.75 6.92
N LYS A 61 2.93 7.89 7.36
CA LYS A 61 3.48 9.22 7.03
C LYS A 61 4.93 9.38 7.51
N THR A 62 5.23 8.86 8.69
CA THR A 62 6.57 8.97 9.31
C THR A 62 7.59 8.11 8.56
N GLU A 63 7.24 6.85 8.28
CA GLU A 63 8.10 5.90 7.57
C GLU A 63 8.30 6.31 6.10
N GLU A 64 7.24 6.75 5.41
CA GLU A 64 7.28 7.19 4.02
C GLU A 64 8.26 8.35 3.81
N ARG A 65 8.37 9.28 4.77
CA ARG A 65 9.25 10.46 4.65
C ARG A 65 10.71 10.06 4.42
N ASN A 66 11.19 9.03 5.10
CA ASN A 66 12.60 8.62 5.09
C ASN A 66 12.85 7.29 4.38
N ALA A 67 11.81 6.66 3.83
CA ALA A 67 11.91 5.36 3.18
C ALA A 67 12.84 5.40 1.96
N PRO A 68 13.73 4.40 1.80
CA PRO A 68 14.52 4.25 0.59
C PRO A 68 13.62 3.87 -0.59
N GLU A 69 14.12 4.08 -1.81
CA GLU A 69 13.35 3.89 -3.05
C GLU A 69 12.77 2.50 -3.17
N ARG A 70 13.51 1.47 -2.73
CA ARG A 70 13.03 0.09 -2.72
C ARG A 70 11.77 -0.08 -1.86
N THR A 71 11.74 0.52 -0.67
CA THR A 71 10.62 0.44 0.26
C THR A 71 9.41 1.20 -0.29
N LEU A 72 9.64 2.37 -0.91
CA LEU A 72 8.60 3.13 -1.59
C LEU A 72 7.99 2.34 -2.75
N VAL A 73 8.80 1.73 -3.61
CA VAL A 73 8.30 0.88 -4.71
C VAL A 73 7.50 -0.31 -4.18
N GLN A 74 7.96 -0.99 -3.12
CA GLN A 74 7.20 -2.09 -2.52
C GLN A 74 5.84 -1.63 -1.97
N ALA A 75 5.78 -0.46 -1.33
CA ALA A 75 4.54 0.14 -0.87
C ALA A 75 3.62 0.55 -2.03
N SER A 76 4.15 1.16 -3.10
CA SER A 76 3.39 1.46 -4.32
C SER A 76 2.77 0.22 -4.95
N ILE A 77 3.51 -0.90 -5.01
CA ILE A 77 2.99 -2.17 -5.54
C ILE A 77 1.79 -2.64 -4.71
N LEU A 78 1.88 -2.54 -3.38
CA LEU A 78 0.75 -2.89 -2.52
C LEU A 78 -0.46 -1.98 -2.79
N TYR A 79 -0.27 -0.66 -2.87
CA TYR A 79 -1.36 0.26 -3.17
C TYR A 79 -2.02 -0.01 -4.53
N TRP A 80 -1.22 -0.28 -5.57
CA TRP A 80 -1.73 -0.71 -6.87
C TRP A 80 -2.60 -1.96 -6.75
N HIS A 81 -2.12 -2.96 -6.00
CA HIS A 81 -2.83 -4.20 -5.74
C HIS A 81 -4.08 -4.05 -4.86
N LEU A 82 -4.16 -3.03 -4.00
CA LEU A 82 -5.37 -2.72 -3.22
C LEU A 82 -6.46 -2.08 -4.10
N GLY A 83 -6.07 -1.44 -5.20
CA GLY A 83 -6.99 -0.91 -6.21
C GLY A 83 -7.88 0.23 -5.72
N GLY A 84 -8.69 0.76 -6.64
CA GLY A 84 -9.52 1.94 -6.38
C GLY A 84 -8.74 3.24 -6.42
N TRP A 85 -9.42 4.31 -6.83
CA TRP A 85 -8.77 5.59 -7.20
C TRP A 85 -7.80 6.13 -6.14
N ALA A 86 -8.22 6.18 -4.87
CA ALA A 86 -7.37 6.74 -3.80
C ALA A 86 -6.07 5.94 -3.55
N ASN A 87 -6.10 4.61 -3.73
CA ASN A 87 -4.91 3.80 -3.60
C ASN A 87 -4.03 3.92 -4.85
N LEU A 88 -4.62 3.98 -6.05
CA LEU A 88 -3.88 4.21 -7.29
C LEU A 88 -3.15 5.56 -7.29
N ASP A 89 -3.82 6.62 -6.82
CA ASP A 89 -3.24 7.96 -6.65
C ASP A 89 -2.04 7.92 -5.69
N LYS A 90 -2.19 7.23 -4.54
CA LYS A 90 -1.08 7.08 -3.59
C LYS A 90 0.08 6.24 -4.14
N ALA A 91 -0.21 5.19 -4.92
CA ALA A 91 0.81 4.41 -5.60
C ALA A 91 1.61 5.28 -6.59
N GLN A 92 0.92 6.14 -7.34
CA GLN A 92 1.50 7.07 -8.31
C GLN A 92 2.39 8.12 -7.61
N GLU A 93 1.92 8.75 -6.53
CA GLU A 93 2.71 9.71 -5.74
C GLU A 93 4.07 9.11 -5.31
N MET A 94 4.04 7.88 -4.79
CA MET A 94 5.25 7.18 -4.35
C MET A 94 6.18 6.81 -5.51
N VAL A 95 5.64 6.39 -6.66
CA VAL A 95 6.42 6.10 -7.88
C VAL A 95 7.08 7.37 -8.42
N GLU A 96 6.36 8.48 -8.46
CA GLU A 96 6.88 9.78 -8.91
C GLU A 96 7.99 10.29 -8.00
N LYS A 97 7.84 10.12 -6.68
CA LYS A 97 8.89 10.41 -5.71
C LYS A 97 10.15 9.61 -6.00
N VAL A 98 10.03 8.30 -6.27
CA VAL A 98 11.18 7.45 -6.63
C VAL A 98 11.83 7.90 -7.94
N LEU A 99 11.04 8.13 -8.99
CA LEU A 99 11.57 8.53 -10.30
C LEU A 99 12.17 9.94 -10.32
N THR A 100 11.75 10.82 -9.41
CA THR A 100 12.40 12.12 -9.20
C THR A 100 13.82 11.96 -8.67
N ILE A 101 14.06 10.97 -7.79
CA ILE A 101 15.38 10.71 -7.19
C ILE A 101 16.24 9.83 -8.10
N GLN A 102 15.65 8.76 -8.66
CA GLN A 102 16.30 7.79 -9.53
C GLN A 102 15.48 7.58 -10.82
N PRO A 103 15.65 8.44 -11.85
CA PRO A 103 14.84 8.40 -13.08
C PRO A 103 14.90 7.07 -13.84
N ASN A 104 15.97 6.30 -13.66
CA ASN A 104 16.20 5.01 -14.33
C ASN A 104 15.93 3.80 -13.44
N TYR A 105 15.14 3.95 -12.36
CA TYR A 105 14.78 2.83 -11.47
C TYR A 105 13.81 1.88 -12.18
N PRO A 106 14.23 0.69 -12.64
CA PRO A 106 13.45 -0.09 -13.61
C PRO A 106 12.09 -0.54 -13.09
N GLN A 107 12.00 -0.94 -11.82
CA GLN A 107 10.74 -1.38 -11.22
C GLN A 107 9.74 -0.23 -11.08
N ALA A 108 10.21 1.00 -10.85
CA ALA A 108 9.34 2.17 -10.73
C ALA A 108 8.83 2.61 -12.11
N GLN A 109 9.67 2.55 -13.15
CA GLN A 109 9.25 2.80 -14.53
C GLN A 109 8.21 1.77 -15.00
N CYS A 110 8.43 0.50 -14.69
CA CYS A 110 7.49 -0.56 -15.00
C CYS A 110 6.15 -0.35 -14.27
N LEU A 111 6.19 -0.08 -12.97
CA LEU A 111 4.98 0.17 -12.18
C LEU A 111 4.23 1.42 -12.64
N LYS A 112 4.94 2.48 -13.04
CA LYS A 112 4.32 3.69 -13.61
C LYS A 112 3.42 3.35 -14.81
N GLY A 113 3.92 2.55 -15.75
CA GLY A 113 3.12 2.14 -16.92
C GLY A 113 1.87 1.33 -16.54
N TRP A 114 1.96 0.45 -15.53
CA TRP A 114 0.79 -0.28 -15.03
C TRP A 114 -0.23 0.63 -14.33
N LEU A 115 0.24 1.65 -13.61
CA LEU A 115 -0.62 2.63 -12.95
C LEU A 115 -1.34 3.52 -13.96
N GLU A 116 -0.67 3.95 -15.02
CA GLU A 116 -1.30 4.72 -16.11
C GLU A 116 -2.47 3.95 -16.72
N LEU A 117 -2.28 2.66 -17.03
CA LEU A 117 -3.35 1.78 -17.54
C LEU A 117 -4.49 1.60 -16.53
N ALA A 118 -4.17 1.36 -15.25
CA ALA A 118 -5.18 1.15 -14.22
C ALA A 118 -6.00 2.41 -13.93
N LEU A 119 -5.40 3.61 -14.04
CA LEU A 119 -6.11 4.88 -13.86
C LEU A 119 -7.06 5.16 -15.04
N GLU A 120 -6.65 4.84 -16.27
CA GLU A 120 -7.53 4.94 -17.45
C GLU A 120 -8.78 4.06 -17.29
N GLU A 121 -8.64 2.82 -16.81
CA GLU A 121 -9.78 1.92 -16.57
C GLU A 121 -10.76 2.46 -15.51
N VAL A 122 -10.25 3.06 -14.43
CA VAL A 122 -11.10 3.65 -13.37
C VAL A 122 -11.86 4.87 -13.87
N ASP A 123 -11.26 5.69 -14.73
CA ASP A 123 -11.91 6.85 -15.34
C ASP A 123 -13.03 6.43 -16.31
N GLU A 124 -12.84 5.33 -17.07
CA GLU A 124 -13.88 4.77 -17.94
C GLU A 124 -15.10 4.29 -17.15
N ASP A 125 -14.92 3.56 -16.04
CA ASP A 125 -16.01 3.07 -15.18
C ASP A 125 -16.79 4.20 -14.47
N ALA A 126 -16.20 5.38 -14.35
CA ALA A 126 -16.82 6.55 -13.71
C ALA A 126 -17.65 7.42 -14.68
N SER A 127 -17.60 7.15 -16.00
CA SER A 127 -18.22 7.94 -17.07
C SER A 127 -19.48 7.31 -17.67
#